data_AF-A0A7Y3WRL6-F1
#
_entry.id   AF-A0A7Y3WRL6-F1
#
_cell.length_a   1.000
_cell.length_b   1.000
_cell.length_c   1.000
_cell.angle_alpha   90.00
_cell.angle_beta   90.00
_cell.angle_gamma   90.00
#
_symmetry.space_group_name_H-M   'P 1'
#
loop_
_entity.id
_entity.type
_entity.pdbx_description
1 polymer ?
#
loop_
_entity_poly.entity_id
_entity_poly.type
_entity_poly.pdbx_seq_one_letter_code
_entity_poly.pdbx_strand_id
1 'polypeptide(L)'
;MNYEEIKYKLNNVYFINGTAYAGKSTIVKMISDRLGLYFCGENYNLDKVLTKIKPKEYPNLCYFKTMKSWNESVSRTPEEYDAWLTLENFKKCIEKVNSLEHYNEFLNSGFKCFIRKENSNLEDRYNQIIKHFKLI
;
A
#
# COMPACT_ATOMS: atom_id res chain seq x y z
N MET A 1 -4.62 -19.88 -15.22
CA MET A 1 -4.53 -18.56 -15.86
C MET A 1 -3.08 -18.34 -16.24
N ASN A 2 -2.76 -18.21 -17.53
CA ASN A 2 -1.38 -18.00 -17.98
C ASN A 2 -0.99 -16.52 -17.85
N TYR A 3 0.30 -16.21 -18.01
CA TYR A 3 0.82 -14.84 -17.82
C TYR A 3 0.17 -13.81 -18.75
N GLU A 4 -0.09 -14.18 -20.01
CA GLU A 4 -0.75 -13.31 -20.99
C GLU A 4 -2.21 -13.03 -20.61
N GLU A 5 -2.90 -14.03 -20.07
CA GLU A 5 -4.26 -13.90 -19.56
C GLU A 5 -4.33 -12.97 -18.34
N ILE A 6 -3.30 -12.99 -17.48
CA ILE A 6 -3.18 -12.05 -16.35
C ILE A 6 -2.97 -10.62 -16.87
N LYS A 7 -2.04 -10.42 -17.80
CA LYS A 7 -1.79 -9.09 -18.40
C LYS A 7 -3.04 -8.49 -19.02
N TYR A 8 -3.78 -9.29 -19.78
CA TYR A 8 -5.02 -8.84 -20.40
C TYR A 8 -6.06 -8.39 -19.36
N LYS A 9 -6.28 -9.20 -18.31
CA LYS A 9 -7.24 -8.88 -17.24
C LYS A 9 -6.83 -7.66 -16.40
N LEU A 10 -5.53 -7.39 -16.28
CA LEU A 10 -4.99 -6.28 -15.50
C LEU A 10 -4.68 -5.03 -16.34
N ASN A 11 -5.06 -4.98 -17.62
CA ASN A 11 -4.68 -3.88 -18.51
C ASN A 11 -5.22 -2.50 -18.08
N ASN A 12 -6.29 -2.49 -17.26
CA ASN A 12 -6.89 -1.28 -16.68
C ASN A 12 -6.67 -1.19 -15.15
N VAL A 13 -5.70 -1.94 -14.62
CA VAL A 13 -5.34 -1.93 -13.20
C VAL A 13 -4.00 -1.22 -13.05
N TYR A 14 -4.00 -0.15 -12.25
CA TYR A 14 -2.83 0.68 -12.02
C TYR A 14 -2.35 0.50 -10.58
N PHE A 15 -1.06 0.22 -10.42
CA PHE A 15 -0.44 0.09 -9.11
C PHE A 15 0.42 1.33 -8.84
N ILE A 16 0.25 1.93 -7.65
CA ILE A 16 1.08 3.04 -7.18
C ILE A 16 1.86 2.55 -5.97
N ASN A 17 3.14 2.28 -6.18
CA ASN A 17 4.06 1.79 -5.16
C ASN A 17 5.00 2.89 -4.66
N GLY A 18 5.63 2.64 -3.51
CA GLY A 18 6.58 3.56 -2.89
C GLY A 18 6.64 3.40 -1.37
N THR A 19 7.62 4.03 -0.74
CA THR A 19 7.84 3.95 0.71
C THR A 19 6.69 4.56 1.53
N ALA A 20 6.63 4.22 2.82
CA ALA A 20 5.67 4.82 3.75
C ALA A 20 5.76 6.36 3.70
N TYR A 21 4.61 7.04 3.85
CA TYR A 21 4.51 8.51 3.79
C TYR A 21 4.93 9.18 2.47
N ALA A 22 5.17 8.43 1.38
CA ALA A 22 5.49 8.99 0.07
C ALA A 22 4.29 9.66 -0.67
N GLY A 23 3.15 9.87 -0.01
CA GLY A 23 1.95 10.49 -0.60
C GLY A 23 1.19 9.62 -1.60
N LYS A 24 1.36 8.28 -1.54
CA LYS A 24 0.73 7.32 -2.45
C LYS A 24 -0.80 7.39 -2.40
N SER A 25 -1.38 7.23 -1.21
CA SER A 25 -2.83 7.23 -1.03
C SER A 25 -3.47 8.55 -1.49
N THR A 26 -2.75 9.67 -1.31
CA THR A 26 -3.18 10.99 -1.78
C THR A 26 -3.29 11.04 -3.31
N ILE A 27 -2.24 10.63 -4.04
CA ILE A 27 -2.25 10.69 -5.51
C ILE A 27 -3.21 9.66 -6.11
N VAL A 28 -3.29 8.45 -5.54
CA VAL A 28 -4.24 7.42 -6.01
C VAL A 28 -5.67 7.93 -5.87
N LYS A 29 -6.02 8.51 -4.71
CA LYS A 29 -7.35 9.05 -4.47
C LYS A 29 -7.70 10.19 -5.43
N MET A 30 -6.76 11.10 -5.66
CA MET A 30 -6.94 12.19 -6.62
C MET A 30 -7.18 11.69 -8.05
N ILE A 31 -6.45 10.66 -8.48
CA ILE A 31 -6.65 10.03 -9.79
C ILE A 31 -8.00 9.32 -9.87
N SER A 32 -8.36 8.54 -8.85
CA SER A 32 -9.63 7.82 -8.84
C SER A 32 -10.83 8.75 -8.88
N ASP A 33 -10.79 9.84 -8.11
CA ASP A 33 -11.90 10.79 -8.01
C ASP A 33 -12.08 11.54 -9.34
N ARG A 34 -10.99 11.95 -10.00
CA ARG A 34 -11.04 12.73 -11.24
C ARG A 34 -11.38 11.91 -12.48
N LEU A 35 -10.99 10.63 -12.50
CA LEU A 35 -11.21 9.74 -13.65
C LEU A 35 -12.38 8.75 -13.44
N GLY A 36 -13.02 8.75 -12.27
CA GLY A 36 -14.08 7.79 -11.94
C GLY A 36 -13.57 6.33 -11.81
N LEU A 37 -12.34 6.14 -11.35
CA LEU A 37 -11.77 4.79 -11.15
C LEU A 37 -12.11 4.24 -9.76
N TYR A 38 -12.04 2.92 -9.62
CA TYR A 38 -12.16 2.29 -8.31
C TYR A 38 -10.89 2.50 -7.47
N PHE A 39 -11.05 3.07 -6.28
CA PHE A 39 -9.96 3.25 -5.32
C PHE A 39 -9.77 2.00 -4.44
N CYS A 40 -8.68 1.27 -4.67
CA CYS A 40 -8.27 0.12 -3.85
C CYS A 40 -7.14 0.52 -2.89
N GLY A 41 -7.49 1.22 -1.80
CA GLY A 41 -6.52 1.64 -0.77
C GLY A 41 -5.99 0.51 0.12
N GLU A 42 -5.07 0.84 1.02
CA GLU A 42 -4.36 -0.07 1.95
C GLU A 42 -5.29 -0.90 2.87
N ASN A 43 -6.57 -0.50 2.97
CA ASN A 43 -7.62 -1.12 3.77
C ASN A 43 -8.90 -1.40 2.95
N TYR A 44 -8.74 -1.77 1.67
CA TYR A 44 -9.88 -2.05 0.79
C TYR A 44 -10.77 -3.16 1.38
N ASN A 45 -12.07 -2.87 1.53
CA ASN A 45 -13.05 -3.71 2.24
C ASN A 45 -12.77 -3.96 3.73
N LEU A 46 -11.88 -3.22 4.39
CA LEU A 46 -11.63 -3.38 5.83
C LEU A 46 -12.92 -3.13 6.63
N ASP A 47 -13.72 -2.15 6.24
CA ASP A 47 -15.06 -1.91 6.79
C ASP A 47 -15.92 -3.18 6.78
N LYS A 48 -15.97 -3.89 5.65
CA LYS A 48 -16.73 -5.14 5.51
C LYS A 48 -16.15 -6.24 6.42
N VAL A 49 -14.83 -6.31 6.55
CA VAL A 49 -14.18 -7.24 7.49
C VAL A 49 -14.53 -6.87 8.93
N LEU A 50 -14.43 -5.59 9.30
CA LEU A 50 -14.68 -5.08 10.64
C LEU A 50 -16.14 -5.29 11.10
N THR A 51 -17.10 -5.36 10.16
CA THR A 51 -18.51 -5.69 10.47
C THR A 51 -18.73 -7.17 10.81
N LYS A 52 -17.85 -8.06 10.36
CA LYS A 52 -17.99 -9.51 10.53
C LYS A 52 -17.21 -10.07 11.71
N ILE A 53 -16.12 -9.42 12.11
CA ILE A 53 -15.30 -9.87 13.24
C ILE A 53 -16.00 -9.65 14.58
N LYS A 54 -15.99 -10.68 15.43
CA LYS A 54 -16.52 -10.66 16.80
C LYS A 54 -15.40 -10.88 17.81
N PRO A 55 -15.36 -10.12 18.93
CA PRO A 55 -14.29 -10.23 19.93
C PRO A 55 -14.07 -11.63 20.51
N LYS A 56 -15.15 -12.40 20.69
CA LYS A 56 -15.09 -13.78 21.22
C LYS A 56 -14.42 -14.77 20.24
N GLU A 57 -14.62 -14.56 18.94
CA GLU A 57 -14.14 -15.45 17.88
C GLU A 57 -12.77 -15.00 17.34
N TYR A 58 -12.50 -13.69 17.35
CA TYR A 58 -11.29 -13.06 16.79
C TYR A 58 -10.73 -11.96 17.71
N PRO A 59 -10.24 -12.32 18.91
CA PRO A 59 -9.82 -11.33 19.92
C PRO A 59 -8.70 -10.40 19.43
N ASN A 60 -7.73 -10.92 18.67
CA ASN A 60 -6.59 -10.13 18.18
C ASN A 60 -7.00 -9.11 17.11
N LEU A 61 -7.93 -9.45 16.22
CA LEU A 61 -8.46 -8.52 15.20
C LEU A 61 -9.41 -7.47 15.80
N CYS A 62 -9.91 -7.72 17.02
CA CYS A 62 -10.78 -6.81 17.75
C CYS A 62 -10.03 -5.98 18.81
N TYR A 63 -8.70 -6.05 18.87
CA TYR A 63 -7.93 -5.43 19.95
C TYR A 63 -8.26 -3.94 20.13
N PHE A 64 -8.28 -3.14 19.06
CA PHE A 64 -8.63 -1.72 19.13
C PHE A 64 -10.10 -1.45 19.51
N LYS A 65 -10.98 -2.45 19.42
CA LYS A 65 -12.36 -2.37 19.91
C LYS A 65 -12.47 -2.68 21.40
N THR A 66 -11.50 -3.39 21.97
CA THR A 66 -11.53 -3.90 23.34
C THR A 66 -10.47 -3.27 24.25
N MET A 67 -9.50 -2.53 23.69
CA MET A 67 -8.49 -1.82 24.47
C MET A 67 -9.17 -0.77 25.36
N LYS A 68 -8.73 -0.63 26.60
CA LYS A 68 -9.31 0.32 27.56
C LYS A 68 -8.86 1.75 27.26
N SER A 69 -7.65 1.91 26.70
CA SER A 69 -7.13 3.22 26.33
C SER A 69 -5.95 3.15 25.35
N TRP A 70 -5.66 4.26 24.66
CA TRP A 70 -4.42 4.43 23.90
C TRP A 70 -3.16 4.24 24.75
N ASN A 71 -3.18 4.72 25.99
CA ASN A 71 -2.07 4.55 26.93
C ASN A 71 -1.75 3.07 27.19
N GLU A 72 -2.78 2.24 27.40
CA GLU A 72 -2.59 0.78 27.55
C GLU A 72 -1.92 0.17 26.32
N SER A 73 -2.28 0.61 25.10
CA SER A 73 -1.70 0.06 23.88
C SER A 73 -0.23 0.43 23.68
N VAL A 74 0.16 1.66 24.00
CA VAL A 74 1.55 2.13 23.79
C VAL A 74 2.49 1.74 24.94
N SER A 75 1.94 1.35 26.09
CA SER A 75 2.71 0.94 27.28
C SER A 75 2.92 -0.57 27.41
N ARG A 76 2.51 -1.36 26.42
CA ARG A 76 2.78 -2.81 26.37
C ARG A 76 4.27 -3.13 26.40
N THR A 77 4.64 -4.21 27.07
CA THR A 77 6.05 -4.61 27.16
C THR A 77 6.57 -5.12 25.80
N PRO A 78 7.89 -5.06 25.55
CA PRO A 78 8.48 -5.62 24.34
C PRO A 78 8.18 -7.11 24.13
N GLU A 79 7.98 -7.89 25.20
CA GLU A 79 7.53 -9.29 25.15
C GLU A 79 6.07 -9.41 24.71
N GLU A 80 5.22 -8.45 25.08
CA GLU A 80 3.83 -8.33 24.59
C GLU A 80 3.76 -7.78 23.16
N TYR A 81 4.84 -7.17 22.66
CA TYR A 81 4.98 -6.63 21.29
C TYR A 81 5.84 -7.49 20.35
N ASP A 82 6.43 -8.55 20.89
CA ASP A 82 7.49 -9.38 20.30
C ASP A 82 8.59 -8.61 19.53
N ALA A 83 9.39 -7.93 20.36
CA ALA A 83 10.83 -7.71 20.31
C ALA A 83 11.49 -7.07 19.06
N TRP A 84 12.27 -6.03 19.35
CA TRP A 84 13.18 -5.27 18.48
C TRP A 84 14.00 -6.05 17.43
N LEU A 85 14.31 -7.33 17.65
CA LEU A 85 14.93 -8.22 16.65
C LEU A 85 14.04 -8.45 15.42
N THR A 86 12.73 -8.51 15.63
CA THR A 86 11.71 -8.49 14.57
C THR A 86 11.83 -7.22 13.75
N LEU A 87 12.06 -6.05 14.39
CA LEU A 87 12.19 -4.79 13.69
C LEU A 87 13.50 -4.68 12.90
N GLU A 88 14.63 -5.18 13.42
CA GLU A 88 15.89 -5.23 12.64
C GLU A 88 15.81 -6.20 11.46
N ASN A 89 15.27 -7.40 11.66
CA ASN A 89 15.04 -8.35 10.58
C ASN A 89 14.04 -7.80 9.56
N PHE A 90 12.97 -7.13 10.03
CA PHE A 90 12.02 -6.44 9.16
C PHE A 90 12.69 -5.32 8.37
N LYS A 91 13.55 -4.50 8.99
CA LYS A 91 14.34 -3.48 8.28
C LYS A 91 15.22 -4.09 7.19
N LYS A 92 15.92 -5.19 7.48
CA LYS A 92 16.73 -5.94 6.48
C LYS A 92 15.86 -6.50 5.35
N CYS A 93 14.67 -7.02 5.66
CA CYS A 93 13.71 -7.45 4.65
C CYS A 93 13.23 -6.28 3.78
N ILE A 94 12.90 -5.14 4.40
CA ILE A 94 12.50 -3.91 3.70
C ILE A 94 13.64 -3.40 2.82
N GLU A 95 14.88 -3.41 3.30
CA GLU A 95 16.07 -3.05 2.52
C GLU A 95 16.23 -3.96 1.31
N LYS A 96 16.08 -5.28 1.49
CA LYS A 96 16.16 -6.25 0.39
C LYS A 96 15.05 -6.04 -0.65
N VAL A 97 13.81 -5.88 -0.22
CA VAL A 97 12.65 -5.65 -1.12
C VAL A 97 12.75 -4.29 -1.82
N ASN A 98 13.36 -3.29 -1.19
CA ASN A 98 13.63 -1.98 -1.78
C ASN A 98 15.02 -1.88 -2.42
N SER A 99 15.70 -3.01 -2.67
CA SER A 99 17.00 -3.01 -3.33
C SER A 99 16.87 -2.56 -4.79
N LEU A 100 17.95 -1.97 -5.32
CA LEU A 100 18.00 -1.54 -6.72
C LEU A 100 17.72 -2.70 -7.70
N GLU A 101 18.14 -3.91 -7.35
CA GLU A 101 17.85 -5.13 -8.11
C GLU A 101 16.34 -5.36 -8.25
N HIS A 102 15.59 -5.36 -7.14
CA HIS A 102 14.14 -5.55 -7.16
C HIS A 102 13.41 -4.40 -7.87
N TYR A 103 13.88 -3.16 -7.70
CA TYR A 103 13.39 -2.02 -8.48
C TYR A 103 13.58 -2.24 -9.98
N ASN A 104 14.75 -2.72 -10.39
CA ASN A 104 15.06 -3.02 -11.79
C ASN A 104 14.22 -4.19 -12.32
N GLU A 105 13.99 -5.24 -11.54
CA GLU A 105 13.08 -6.33 -11.91
C GLU A 105 11.67 -5.79 -12.23
N PHE A 106 11.16 -4.90 -11.37
CA PHE A 106 9.85 -4.29 -11.59
C PHE A 106 9.84 -3.37 -12.83
N LEU A 107 10.86 -2.52 -13.01
CA LEU A 107 10.99 -1.66 -14.18
C LEU A 107 11.10 -2.44 -15.49
N ASN A 108 11.73 -3.62 -15.46
CA ASN A 108 11.94 -4.48 -16.63
C ASN A 108 10.87 -5.59 -16.77
N SER A 109 9.85 -5.60 -15.90
CA SER A 109 8.79 -6.62 -15.89
C SER A 109 7.82 -6.56 -17.09
N GLY A 110 7.92 -5.52 -17.92
CA GLY A 110 6.99 -5.24 -19.01
C GLY A 110 5.70 -4.54 -18.58
N PHE A 111 5.50 -4.30 -17.28
CA PHE A 111 4.46 -3.39 -16.80
C PHE A 111 4.85 -1.93 -17.05
N LYS A 112 3.88 -1.08 -17.39
CA LYS A 112 4.10 0.36 -17.49
C LYS A 112 4.41 0.92 -16.11
N CYS A 113 5.57 1.56 -15.96
CA CYS A 113 6.05 2.09 -14.69
C CYS A 113 6.26 3.61 -14.77
N PHE A 114 5.70 4.35 -13.81
CA PHE A 114 5.95 5.78 -13.64
C PHE A 114 6.89 6.01 -12.46
N ILE A 115 8.03 6.65 -12.70
CA ILE A 115 9.01 7.00 -11.65
C ILE A 115 8.77 8.44 -11.21
N ARG A 116 8.51 8.62 -9.91
CA ARG A 116 8.33 9.95 -9.30
C ARG A 116 9.66 10.72 -9.33
N LYS A 117 9.59 12.00 -9.75
CA LYS A 117 10.67 12.98 -9.55
C LYS A 117 10.42 13.77 -8.26
N GLU A 118 11.46 13.99 -7.45
CA GLU A 118 11.33 14.59 -6.11
C GLU A 118 10.74 16.00 -6.11
N ASN A 119 11.00 16.79 -7.15
CA ASN A 119 10.64 18.22 -7.22
C ASN A 119 9.25 18.52 -7.83
N SER A 120 8.36 17.52 -7.90
CA SER A 120 7.00 17.72 -8.44
C SER A 120 5.99 18.02 -7.33
N ASN A 121 5.16 19.04 -7.50
CA ASN A 121 3.97 19.20 -6.65
C ASN A 121 2.92 18.13 -7.01
N LEU A 122 1.83 18.05 -6.23
CA LEU A 122 0.81 17.01 -6.40
C LEU A 122 0.10 17.09 -7.76
N GLU A 123 -0.19 18.29 -8.24
CA GLU A 123 -0.90 18.54 -9.51
C GLU A 123 -0.01 18.22 -10.72
N ASP A 124 1.26 18.64 -10.68
CA ASP A 124 2.24 18.28 -11.70
C ASP A 124 2.40 16.76 -11.80
N ARG A 125 2.42 16.09 -10.66
CA ARG A 125 2.53 14.62 -10.60
C ARG A 125 1.31 13.94 -11.19
N TYR A 126 0.10 14.44 -10.88
CA TYR A 126 -1.13 13.99 -11.52
C TYR A 126 -1.01 14.09 -13.05
N ASN A 127 -0.67 15.28 -13.56
CA ASN A 127 -0.57 15.51 -15.01
C ASN A 127 0.50 14.61 -15.67
N GLN A 128 1.63 14.39 -15.01
CA GLN A 128 2.67 13.48 -15.49
C GLN A 128 2.18 12.03 -15.58
N ILE A 129 1.44 11.55 -14.57
CA ILE A 129 0.86 10.20 -14.55
C ILE A 129 -0.20 10.05 -15.66
N ILE A 130 -1.14 10.99 -15.76
CA ILE A 130 -2.18 10.97 -16.81
C ILE A 130 -1.55 10.87 -18.20
N LYS A 131 -0.56 11.73 -18.48
CA LYS A 131 0.16 11.75 -19.75
C LYS A 131 0.95 10.46 -20.00
N HIS A 132 1.64 9.95 -18.98
CA HIS A 132 2.47 8.75 -19.11
C HIS A 132 1.63 7.50 -19.42
N PHE A 133 0.51 7.33 -18.73
CA PHE A 133 -0.36 6.16 -18.90
C PHE A 133 -1.43 6.33 -19.98
N LYS A 134 -1.59 7.53 -20.55
CA LYS A 134 -2.62 7.88 -21.55
C LYS A 134 -4.02 7.60 -21.02
N LEU A 135 -4.32 8.12 -19.83
CA LEU A 135 -5.60 7.89 -19.15
C LEU A 135 -6.73 8.82 -19.63
N ILE A 136 -6.38 9.85 -20.41
CA ILE A 136 -7.27 10.80 -21.09
C ILE A 136 -6.69 11.05 -22.48
#